data_AF-A0A661HQE6-F1
#
_entry.id   AF-A0A661HQE6-F1
#
_cell.length_a   1.000
_cell.length_b   1.000
_cell.length_c   1.000
_cell.angle_alpha   90.00
_cell.angle_beta   90.00
_cell.angle_gamma   90.00
#
_symmetry.space_group_name_H-M   'P 1'
#
loop_
_entity.id
_entity.type
_entity.pdbx_description
1 polymer ?
#
loop_
_entity_poly.entity_id
_entity_poly.type
_entity_poly.pdbx_seq_one_letter_code
_entity_poly.pdbx_strand_id
1 'polypeptide(L)'
;MSEYRSLALTVIGIFIITLLGAYFSPSFEEQKTYLELFMFFGSLLFIFAVVAIFASLGFHSFALFLSIFLAAVISLYGVLGAFIVTSMTYFLWGSIFAMEVLLFHNGNTGAKEWFVTRYKFKTFKMEYYAFYPLMGLLYVMLEFIPHLFLKEKLVKFTPSKVLKEMEELLD
;
A
#
# COMPACT_ATOMS: atom_id res chain seq x y z
N MET A 1 14.73 -3.34 -16.50
CA MET A 1 14.23 -4.48 -15.68
C MET A 1 15.34 -5.31 -15.04
N SER A 2 16.52 -5.50 -15.65
CA SER A 2 17.62 -6.29 -15.04
C SER A 2 18.18 -5.68 -13.75
N GLU A 3 18.22 -4.35 -13.66
CA GLU A 3 18.79 -3.63 -12.50
C GLU A 3 18.02 -3.91 -11.19
N TYR A 4 16.69 -3.87 -11.23
CA TYR A 4 15.84 -4.16 -10.06
C TYR A 4 15.79 -5.65 -9.68
N ARG A 5 16.19 -6.55 -10.59
CA ARG A 5 16.20 -8.00 -10.32
C ARG A 5 17.20 -8.33 -9.21
N SER A 6 18.36 -7.67 -9.21
CA SER A 6 19.39 -7.87 -8.18
C SER A 6 18.88 -7.44 -6.81
N LEU A 7 18.28 -6.24 -6.72
CA LEU A 7 17.68 -5.73 -5.48
C LEU A 7 16.56 -6.64 -4.97
N ALA A 8 15.64 -7.05 -5.84
CA ALA A 8 14.55 -7.95 -5.48
C ALA A 8 15.07 -9.29 -4.95
N LEU A 9 16.09 -9.88 -5.60
CA LEU A 9 16.72 -11.11 -5.14
C LEU A 9 17.43 -10.92 -3.79
N THR A 10 18.09 -9.79 -3.56
CA THR A 10 18.70 -9.48 -2.27
C THR A 10 17.65 -9.40 -1.17
N VAL A 11 16.55 -8.67 -1.41
CA VAL A 11 15.45 -8.54 -0.45
C VAL A 11 14.85 -9.92 -0.14
N ILE A 12 14.52 -10.71 -1.17
CA ILE A 12 14.00 -12.07 -1.00
C ILE A 12 15.01 -12.95 -0.23
N GLY A 13 16.30 -12.86 -0.57
CA GLY A 13 17.36 -13.60 0.10
C GLY A 13 17.44 -13.29 1.59
N ILE A 14 17.35 -12.02 1.99
CA ILE A 14 17.34 -11.61 3.39
C ILE A 14 16.16 -12.26 4.13
N PHE A 15 14.95 -12.24 3.57
CA PHE A 15 13.77 -12.85 4.20
C PHE A 15 13.85 -14.38 4.25
N ILE A 16 14.37 -15.03 3.20
CA ILE A 16 14.57 -16.48 3.21
C ILE A 16 15.60 -16.87 4.27
N ILE A 17 16.75 -16.21 4.31
CA ILE A 17 17.82 -16.53 5.27
C ILE A 17 17.34 -16.33 6.71
N THR A 18 16.62 -15.25 6.99
CA THR A 18 16.08 -14.99 8.34
C THR A 18 15.00 -16.01 8.73
N LEU A 19 14.12 -16.41 7.81
CA LEU A 19 13.13 -17.47 8.06
C LEU A 19 13.78 -18.85 8.26
N LEU A 20 14.77 -19.21 7.44
CA LEU A 20 15.50 -20.46 7.59
C LEU A 20 16.28 -20.47 8.91
N GLY A 21 16.87 -19.33 9.28
CA GLY A 21 17.48 -19.12 10.59
C GLY A 21 16.51 -19.45 11.71
N ALA A 22 15.31 -18.85 11.70
CA ALA A 22 14.27 -19.12 12.69
C ALA A 22 13.79 -20.59 12.70
N TYR A 23 13.67 -21.23 11.53
CA TYR A 23 13.19 -22.60 11.40
C TYR A 23 14.20 -23.64 11.91
N PHE A 24 15.49 -23.42 11.65
CA PHE A 24 16.56 -24.34 12.06
C PHE A 24 17.20 -23.97 13.41
N SER A 25 16.69 -22.95 14.11
CA SER A 25 17.21 -22.54 15.41
C SER A 25 17.09 -23.67 16.45
N PRO A 26 18.18 -24.05 17.14
CA PRO A 26 18.17 -25.07 18.19
C PRO A 26 17.53 -24.62 19.50
N SER A 27 17.37 -23.30 19.71
CA SER A 27 16.80 -22.73 20.94
C SER A 27 15.70 -21.71 20.66
N PHE A 28 14.80 -21.55 21.62
CA PHE A 28 13.70 -20.57 21.54
C PHE A 28 14.21 -19.13 21.44
N GLU A 29 15.28 -18.77 22.16
CA GLU A 29 15.84 -17.41 22.13
C GLU A 29 16.47 -17.07 20.77
N GLU A 30 17.15 -18.03 20.14
CA GLU A 30 17.67 -17.84 18.77
C GLU A 30 16.52 -17.71 17.77
N GLN A 31 15.51 -18.58 17.87
CA GLN A 31 14.33 -18.51 17.00
C GLN A 31 13.65 -17.15 17.11
N LYS A 32 13.44 -16.67 18.35
CA LYS A 32 12.85 -15.36 18.63
C LYS A 32 13.67 -14.23 18.01
N THR A 33 15.00 -14.27 18.13
CA THR A 33 15.89 -13.25 17.57
C THR A 33 15.78 -13.18 16.04
N TYR A 34 15.75 -14.33 15.36
CA TYR A 34 15.56 -14.36 13.91
C TYR A 34 14.19 -13.83 13.48
N LEU A 35 13.14 -14.12 14.23
CA LEU A 35 11.80 -13.56 13.98
C LEU A 35 11.75 -12.04 14.22
N GLU A 36 12.43 -11.55 15.26
CA GLU A 36 12.57 -10.10 15.50
C GLU A 36 13.30 -9.40 14.35
N LEU A 37 14.38 -10.00 13.84
CA LEU A 37 15.09 -9.50 12.66
C LEU A 37 14.22 -9.51 11.40
N PHE A 38 13.47 -10.59 11.18
CA PHE A 38 12.52 -10.69 10.07
C PHE A 38 11.50 -9.53 10.13
N MET A 39 10.92 -9.29 11.30
CA MET A 39 9.98 -8.19 11.51
C MET A 39 10.63 -6.82 11.32
N PHE A 40 11.85 -6.63 11.84
CA PHE A 40 12.59 -5.38 11.69
C PHE A 40 12.87 -5.03 10.22
N PHE A 41 13.42 -5.98 9.45
CA PHE A 41 13.67 -5.78 8.03
C PHE A 41 12.36 -5.59 7.24
N GLY A 42 11.30 -6.32 7.60
CA GLY A 42 9.96 -6.13 7.07
C GLY A 42 9.43 -4.72 7.28
N SER A 43 9.52 -4.21 8.50
CA SER A 43 9.10 -2.86 8.84
C SER A 43 9.91 -1.81 8.08
N LEU A 44 11.24 -1.94 8.02
CA LEU A 44 12.09 -1.00 7.28
C LEU A 44 11.78 -0.99 5.78
N LEU A 45 11.62 -2.16 5.17
CA LEU A 45 11.26 -2.28 3.76
C LEU A 45 9.90 -1.63 3.50
N PHE A 46 8.91 -1.89 4.36
CA PHE A 46 7.58 -1.30 4.22
C PHE A 46 7.62 0.23 4.34
N ILE A 47 8.32 0.76 5.35
CA ILE A 47 8.52 2.19 5.55
C ILE A 47 9.15 2.83 4.29
N PHE A 48 10.24 2.24 3.80
CA PHE A 48 10.91 2.72 2.59
C PHE A 48 10.00 2.67 1.37
N ALA A 49 9.27 1.56 1.18
CA ALA A 49 8.37 1.39 0.04
C ALA A 49 7.28 2.46 0.01
N VAL A 50 6.65 2.78 1.13
CA VAL A 50 5.62 3.83 1.20
C VAL A 50 6.19 5.20 0.84
N VAL A 51 7.36 5.56 1.39
CA VAL A 51 8.04 6.82 1.03
C VAL A 51 8.37 6.87 -0.46
N ALA A 52 8.90 5.78 -1.02
CA ALA A 52 9.25 5.69 -2.43
C ALA A 52 8.01 5.78 -3.33
N ILE A 53 6.88 5.18 -2.93
CA ILE A 53 5.59 5.31 -3.62
C ILE A 53 5.19 6.79 -3.67
N PHE A 54 5.10 7.49 -2.55
CA PHE A 54 4.73 8.91 -2.54
C PHE A 54 5.69 9.77 -3.37
N ALA A 55 6.99 9.49 -3.34
CA ALA A 55 7.96 10.16 -4.19
C ALA A 55 7.71 9.90 -5.68
N SER A 56 7.39 8.66 -6.05
CA SER A 56 7.14 8.26 -7.45
C SER A 56 5.82 8.81 -8.03
N LEU A 57 4.84 9.07 -7.16
CA LEU A 57 3.55 9.65 -7.51
C LEU A 57 3.61 11.16 -7.78
N GLY A 58 4.77 11.79 -7.58
CA GLY A 58 4.99 13.22 -7.76
C GLY A 58 4.79 14.06 -6.49
N PHE A 59 4.48 13.43 -5.36
CA PHE A 59 4.37 14.10 -4.05
C PHE A 59 5.75 14.26 -3.39
N HIS A 60 6.74 14.80 -4.12
CA HIS A 60 8.13 14.90 -3.64
C HIS A 60 8.26 15.65 -2.31
N SER A 61 7.59 16.80 -2.15
CA SER A 61 7.64 17.57 -0.91
C SER A 61 7.06 16.81 0.28
N PHE A 62 5.97 16.07 0.06
CA PHE A 62 5.38 15.22 1.10
C PHE A 62 6.29 14.05 1.44
N ALA A 63 6.88 13.37 0.44
CA ALA A 63 7.80 12.27 0.67
C ALA A 63 9.05 12.71 1.45
N LEU A 64 9.59 13.90 1.15
CA LEU A 64 10.71 14.50 1.91
C LEU A 64 10.31 14.79 3.35
N PHE A 65 9.17 15.47 3.56
CA PHE A 65 8.64 15.73 4.90
C PHE A 65 8.43 14.43 5.69
N LEU A 66 7.78 13.45 5.07
CA LEU A 66 7.50 12.14 5.65
C LEU A 66 8.81 11.42 6.01
N SER A 67 9.83 11.48 5.17
CA SER A 67 11.14 10.87 5.45
C SER A 67 11.81 11.46 6.69
N ILE A 68 11.82 12.79 6.80
CA ILE A 68 12.40 13.50 7.96
C ILE A 68 11.59 13.20 9.22
N PHE A 69 10.26 13.24 9.11
CA PHE A 69 9.37 12.93 10.22
C PHE A 69 9.57 11.48 10.71
N LEU A 70 9.63 10.52 9.78
CA LEU A 70 9.86 9.12 10.12
C LEU A 70 11.25 8.90 10.73
N ALA A 71 12.30 9.59 10.26
CA ALA A 71 13.61 9.54 10.89
C ALA A 71 13.56 10.02 12.35
N ALA A 72 12.82 11.10 12.64
CA ALA A 72 12.59 11.58 14.00
C ALA A 72 11.81 10.55 14.84
N VAL A 73 10.76 9.93 14.27
CA VAL A 73 9.98 8.89 14.95
C VAL A 73 10.84 7.66 15.25
N ILE A 74 11.70 7.22 14.32
CA ILE A 74 12.65 6.12 14.56
C ILE A 74 13.60 6.47 15.70
N SER A 75 14.10 7.71 15.74
CA SER A 75 15.03 8.15 16.80
C SER A 75 14.39 8.20 18.18
N LEU A 76 13.08 8.51 18.28
CA LEU A 76 12.39 8.71 19.55
C LEU A 76 11.64 7.46 20.04
N TYR A 77 11.04 6.71 19.12
CA TYR A 77 10.10 5.62 19.40
C TYR A 77 10.50 4.30 18.73
N GLY A 78 11.64 4.26 18.04
CA GLY A 78 12.13 3.08 17.33
C GLY A 78 11.37 2.81 16.02
N VAL A 79 11.79 1.74 15.34
CA VAL A 79 11.24 1.34 14.03
C VAL A 79 9.77 0.95 14.12
N LEU A 80 9.32 0.40 15.25
CA LEU A 80 7.90 0.05 15.45
C LEU A 80 7.01 1.31 15.42
N GLY A 81 7.44 2.40 16.04
CA GLY A 81 6.70 3.67 16.00
C GLY A 81 6.59 4.20 14.56
N ALA A 82 7.67 4.15 13.80
CA ALA A 82 7.69 4.58 12.41
C ALA A 82 6.85 3.66 11.51
N PHE A 83 6.83 2.36 11.80
CA PHE A 83 5.97 1.39 11.12
C PHE A 83 4.49 1.70 11.33
N ILE A 84 4.08 2.03 12.56
CA ILE A 84 2.68 2.41 12.87
C ILE A 84 2.31 3.68 12.09
N VAL A 85 3.12 4.73 12.18
CA VAL A 85 2.89 6.00 11.46
C VAL A 85 2.74 5.75 9.96
N THR A 86 3.68 5.01 9.38
CA THR A 86 3.67 4.69 7.94
C THR A 86 2.44 3.89 7.55
N SER A 87 2.06 2.90 8.37
CA SER A 87 0.86 2.08 8.15
C SER A 87 -0.41 2.93 8.18
N MET A 88 -0.52 3.86 9.13
CA MET A 88 -1.64 4.80 9.20
C MET A 88 -1.68 5.72 8.00
N THR A 89 -0.55 6.27 7.56
CA THR A 89 -0.46 7.13 6.37
C THR A 89 -0.91 6.37 5.12
N TYR A 90 -0.39 5.16 4.92
CA TYR A 90 -0.77 4.29 3.80
C TYR A 90 -2.27 3.95 3.84
N PHE A 91 -2.78 3.58 5.00
CA PHE A 91 -4.18 3.22 5.18
C PHE A 91 -5.12 4.41 4.94
N LEU A 92 -4.83 5.57 5.51
CA LEU A 92 -5.66 6.78 5.36
C LEU A 92 -5.71 7.23 3.91
N TRP A 93 -4.54 7.40 3.27
CA TRP A 93 -4.48 7.84 1.88
C TRP A 93 -5.11 6.81 0.94
N GLY A 94 -4.74 5.54 1.10
CA GLY A 94 -5.27 4.48 0.27
C GLY A 94 -6.77 4.26 0.45
N SER A 95 -7.34 4.56 1.63
CA SER A 95 -8.79 4.51 1.86
C SER A 95 -9.51 5.64 1.13
N ILE A 96 -8.97 6.86 1.13
CA ILE A 96 -9.53 7.99 0.37
C ILE A 96 -9.51 7.64 -1.11
N PHE A 97 -8.36 7.24 -1.65
CA PHE A 97 -8.23 6.85 -3.05
C PHE A 97 -9.19 5.71 -3.42
N ALA A 98 -9.23 4.64 -2.62
CA ALA A 98 -10.08 3.50 -2.88
C ALA A 98 -11.58 3.85 -2.83
N MET A 99 -11.99 4.73 -1.91
CA MET A 99 -13.36 5.23 -1.85
C MET A 99 -13.72 6.01 -3.11
N GLU A 100 -12.86 6.94 -3.55
CA GLU A 100 -13.08 7.70 -4.79
C GLU A 100 -13.18 6.77 -6.00
N VAL A 101 -12.36 5.72 -6.08
CA VAL A 101 -12.46 4.72 -7.16
C VAL A 101 -13.79 3.97 -7.13
N LEU A 102 -14.26 3.56 -5.96
CA LEU A 102 -15.55 2.87 -5.82
C LEU A 102 -16.73 3.79 -6.16
N LEU A 103 -16.67 5.06 -5.75
CA LEU A 103 -17.66 6.08 -6.10
C LEU A 103 -17.68 6.36 -7.61
N PHE A 104 -16.51 6.44 -8.23
CA PHE A 104 -16.39 6.57 -9.68
C PHE A 104 -17.02 5.37 -10.40
N HIS A 105 -16.73 4.15 -9.96
CA HIS A 105 -17.31 2.93 -10.52
C HIS A 105 -18.85 2.90 -10.41
N ASN A 106 -19.39 3.55 -9.37
CA ASN A 106 -20.82 3.73 -9.17
C ASN A 106 -21.41 4.96 -9.90
N GLY A 107 -20.65 5.62 -10.78
CA GLY A 107 -21.11 6.70 -11.64
C GLY A 107 -21.20 8.07 -10.97
N ASN A 108 -20.55 8.27 -9.81
CA ASN A 108 -20.58 9.55 -9.11
C ASN A 108 -19.81 10.63 -9.89
N THR A 109 -20.46 11.76 -10.18
CA THR A 109 -19.86 12.87 -10.94
C THR A 109 -18.78 13.61 -10.15
N GLY A 110 -18.93 13.72 -8.83
CA GLY A 110 -17.93 14.35 -7.96
C GLY A 110 -16.61 13.57 -7.93
N ALA A 111 -16.69 12.23 -7.86
CA ALA A 111 -15.52 11.38 -7.96
C ALA A 111 -14.83 11.52 -9.33
N LYS A 112 -15.61 11.60 -10.41
CA LYS A 112 -15.08 11.85 -11.76
C LYS A 112 -14.31 13.18 -11.83
N GLU A 113 -14.87 14.27 -11.32
CA GLU A 113 -14.21 15.57 -11.26
C GLU A 113 -12.96 15.54 -10.38
N TRP A 114 -13.00 14.81 -9.27
CA TRP A 114 -11.85 14.64 -8.37
C TRP A 114 -10.65 14.03 -9.10
N PHE A 115 -10.87 12.98 -9.90
CA PHE A 115 -9.81 12.36 -10.70
C PHE A 115 -9.30 13.28 -11.81
N VAL A 116 -10.19 13.90 -12.59
CA VAL A 116 -9.82 14.78 -13.72
C VAL A 116 -8.98 15.98 -13.24
N THR A 117 -9.30 16.53 -12.07
CA THR A 117 -8.59 17.69 -11.52
C THR A 117 -7.23 17.37 -10.90
N ARG A 118 -6.96 16.11 -10.52
CA ARG A 118 -5.78 15.74 -9.72
C ARG A 118 -4.84 14.75 -10.40
N TYR A 119 -5.33 13.98 -11.37
CA TYR A 119 -4.58 12.86 -11.93
C TYR A 119 -4.36 13.00 -13.44
N LYS A 120 -3.19 12.52 -13.86
CA LYS A 120 -2.98 11.98 -15.20
C LYS A 120 -3.12 10.47 -15.14
N PHE A 121 -3.50 9.82 -16.24
CA PHE A 121 -3.67 8.37 -16.26
C PHE A 121 -2.45 7.61 -15.72
N LYS A 122 -1.23 8.03 -16.08
CA LYS A 122 0.01 7.44 -15.57
C LYS A 122 0.09 7.42 -14.04
N THR A 123 -0.22 8.55 -13.39
CA THR A 123 -0.17 8.66 -11.92
C THR A 123 -1.31 7.87 -11.29
N PHE A 124 -2.51 7.95 -11.86
CA PHE A 124 -3.66 7.17 -11.41
C PHE A 124 -3.33 5.67 -11.42
N LYS A 125 -2.78 5.16 -12.53
CA LYS A 125 -2.41 3.76 -12.69
C LYS A 125 -1.41 3.30 -11.63
N MET A 126 -0.45 4.15 -11.25
CA MET A 126 0.49 3.83 -10.17
C MET A 126 -0.20 3.72 -8.81
N GLU A 127 -1.06 4.69 -8.45
CA GLU A 127 -1.84 4.64 -7.20
C GLU A 127 -2.80 3.46 -7.18
N TYR A 128 -3.44 3.19 -8.32
CA TYR A 128 -4.34 2.06 -8.50
C TYR A 128 -3.69 0.73 -8.13
N TYR A 129 -2.46 0.49 -8.59
CA TYR A 129 -1.73 -0.72 -8.20
C TYR A 129 -1.22 -0.68 -6.76
N ALA A 130 -0.76 0.48 -6.28
CA ALA A 130 -0.28 0.64 -4.91
C ALA A 130 -1.39 0.33 -3.89
N PHE A 131 -2.60 0.85 -4.12
CA PHE A 131 -3.74 0.73 -3.20
C PHE A 131 -4.73 -0.37 -3.58
N TYR A 132 -4.35 -1.27 -4.50
CA TYR A 132 -5.19 -2.40 -4.91
C TYR A 132 -5.70 -3.25 -3.74
N PRO A 133 -4.87 -3.59 -2.73
CA PRO A 133 -5.37 -4.34 -1.57
C PRO A 133 -6.45 -3.58 -0.79
N LEU A 134 -6.34 -2.26 -0.67
CA LEU A 134 -7.31 -1.43 0.05
C LEU A 134 -8.63 -1.27 -0.72
N MET A 135 -8.58 -1.18 -2.06
CA MET A 135 -9.79 -1.25 -2.88
C MET A 135 -10.55 -2.55 -2.66
N GLY A 136 -9.85 -3.69 -2.62
CA GLY A 136 -10.45 -4.99 -2.30
C GLY A 136 -11.06 -5.02 -0.90
N LEU A 137 -10.35 -4.50 0.11
CA LEU A 137 -10.83 -4.42 1.49
C LEU A 137 -12.11 -3.59 1.59
N LEU A 138 -12.12 -2.37 1.04
CA LEU A 138 -13.29 -1.50 1.08
C LEU A 138 -14.46 -2.05 0.29
N TYR A 139 -14.21 -2.69 -0.87
CA TYR A 139 -15.25 -3.39 -1.60
C TYR A 139 -15.92 -4.47 -0.74
N VAL A 140 -15.13 -5.28 -0.05
CA VAL A 140 -15.68 -6.31 0.85
C VAL A 140 -16.49 -5.65 1.97
N MET A 141 -15.98 -4.59 2.59
CA MET A 141 -16.66 -3.93 3.70
C MET A 141 -17.95 -3.22 3.30
N LEU A 142 -17.98 -2.57 2.13
CA LEU A 142 -19.08 -1.69 1.71
C LEU A 142 -20.10 -2.38 0.81
N GLU A 143 -19.72 -3.45 0.10
CA GLU A 143 -20.62 -4.13 -0.84
C GLU A 143 -20.91 -5.57 -0.40
N PHE A 144 -19.86 -6.34 -0.08
CA PHE A 144 -20.01 -7.76 0.24
C PHE A 144 -20.66 -8.01 1.61
N ILE A 145 -20.22 -7.30 2.66
CA ILE A 145 -20.80 -7.43 4.00
C ILE A 145 -22.29 -7.02 3.97
N PRO A 146 -22.68 -5.84 3.45
CA PRO A 146 -24.10 -5.48 3.31
C PRO A 146 -24.90 -6.48 2.47
N HIS A 147 -24.33 -7.01 1.40
CA HIS A 147 -25.01 -8.07 0.64
C HIS A 147 -25.32 -9.32 1.49
N LEU A 148 -24.37 -9.75 2.34
CA LEU A 148 -24.54 -10.92 3.20
C LEU A 148 -25.62 -10.71 4.27
N PHE A 149 -25.69 -9.52 4.88
CA PHE A 149 -26.60 -9.23 6.00
C PHE A 149 -27.95 -8.60 5.58
N LEU A 150 -27.94 -7.71 4.58
CA LEU A 150 -29.09 -6.90 4.14
C LEU A 150 -29.71 -7.37 2.82
N LYS A 151 -29.09 -8.36 2.14
CA LYS A 151 -29.53 -8.90 0.83
C LYS A 151 -29.64 -7.84 -0.28
N GLU A 152 -28.88 -6.76 -0.18
CA GLU A 152 -28.80 -5.74 -1.22
C GLU A 152 -28.18 -6.30 -2.51
N LYS A 153 -28.44 -5.67 -3.66
CA LYS A 153 -27.86 -6.11 -4.93
C LYS A 153 -26.36 -5.86 -4.92
N LEU A 154 -25.58 -6.93 -5.02
CA LEU A 154 -24.13 -6.83 -5.09
C LEU A 154 -23.70 -6.18 -6.41
N VAL A 155 -23.11 -4.99 -6.33
CA VAL A 155 -22.45 -4.39 -7.50
C VAL A 155 -21.14 -5.13 -7.72
N LYS A 156 -20.97 -5.76 -8.88
CA LYS A 156 -19.70 -6.41 -9.21
C LYS A 156 -18.65 -5.35 -9.52
N PHE A 157 -17.75 -5.10 -8.57
CA PHE A 157 -16.56 -4.31 -8.84
C PHE A 157 -15.69 -5.06 -9.83
N THR A 158 -15.42 -4.43 -10.98
CA THR A 158 -14.61 -5.02 -12.05
C THR A 158 -13.36 -4.16 -12.22
N PRO A 159 -12.26 -4.50 -11.51
CA PRO A 159 -10.99 -3.79 -11.53
C PRO A 159 -10.53 -3.33 -12.93
N SER A 160 -10.53 -4.24 -13.89
CA SER A 160 -10.07 -3.99 -15.27
C SER A 160 -10.94 -2.98 -16.02
N LYS A 161 -12.25 -2.96 -15.73
CA LYS A 161 -13.19 -2.02 -16.35
C LYS A 161 -12.91 -0.60 -15.87
N VAL A 162 -12.75 -0.41 -14.56
CA VAL A 162 -12.40 0.89 -13.96
C VAL A 162 -11.09 1.43 -14.54
N LEU A 163 -10.07 0.58 -14.65
CA LEU A 163 -8.79 1.01 -15.19
C LEU A 163 -8.91 1.51 -16.63
N LYS A 164 -9.73 0.84 -17.46
CA LYS A 164 -9.97 1.23 -18.85
C LYS A 164 -10.78 2.52 -18.95
N GLU A 165 -11.84 2.67 -18.15
CA GLU A 165 -12.64 3.90 -18.14
C GLU A 165 -11.82 5.11 -17.65
N MET A 166 -10.87 4.89 -16.75
CA MET A 166 -9.94 5.92 -16.29
C MET A 166 -8.87 6.27 -17.33
N GLU A 167 -8.46 5.32 -18.18
CA GLU A 167 -7.60 5.60 -19.33
C GLU A 167 -8.31 6.54 -20.31
N GLU A 168 -9.56 6.21 -20.68
CA GLU A 168 -10.38 7.04 -21.58
C GLU A 168 -10.71 8.43 -21.00
N LEU A 169 -10.73 8.57 -19.68
CA LEU A 169 -11.05 9.83 -19.00
C LEU A 169 -9.84 10.75 -18.78
N LEU A 170 -8.67 10.17 -18.53
CA LEU A 170 -7.48 10.90 -18.05
C LEU A 170 -6.32 10.96 -19.05
N ASP A 171 -6.50 10.40 -20.26
CA ASP A 171 -5.64 10.65 -21.43
C ASP A 171 -5.97 11.99 -22.11
#